data_AF-H2EPY5-F1
#
_entry.id   AF-H2EPY5-F1
#
_cell.length_a   1.000
_cell.length_b   1.000
_cell.length_c   1.000
_cell.angle_alpha   90.00
_cell.angle_beta   90.00
_cell.angle_gamma   90.00
#
_symmetry.space_group_name_H-M   'P 1'
#
loop_
_entity.id
_entity.type
_entity.pdbx_description
1 polymer ?
#
loop_
_entity_poly.entity_id
_entity_poly.type
_entity_poly.pdbx_seq_one_letter_code
_entity_poly.pdbx_strand_id
1 'polypeptide(L)'
;MDRFHDFMMRYTLGLWGCISGYCKWAESQAKNDKDLLVLGIGPVFVLGLLLWSLPGWIGKPIAFILSLPALYLAFLVLRAYSVRTGKRK
;
A
#
# COMPACT_ATOMS: atom_id res chain seq x y z
N MET A 1 -5.54 29.93 -1.40
CA MET A 1 -5.56 28.70 -0.57
C MET A 1 -6.24 27.54 -1.31
N ASP A 2 -7.24 27.80 -2.17
CA ASP A 2 -8.06 26.75 -2.81
C ASP A 2 -7.25 25.79 -3.70
N ARG A 3 -6.31 26.28 -4.52
CA ARG A 3 -5.48 25.41 -5.38
C ARG A 3 -4.61 24.41 -4.61
N PHE A 4 -4.12 24.79 -3.42
CA PHE A 4 -3.29 23.90 -2.60
C PHE A 4 -4.17 22.85 -1.91
N HIS A 5 -5.39 23.22 -1.53
CA HIS A 5 -6.37 22.30 -0.95
C HIS A 5 -6.87 21.28 -1.98
N ASP A 6 -7.14 21.73 -3.21
CA ASP A 6 -7.53 20.86 -4.32
C ASP A 6 -6.40 19.89 -4.72
N PHE A 7 -5.15 20.39 -4.71
CA PHE A 7 -3.98 19.55 -4.92
C PHE A 7 -3.82 18.49 -3.82
N MET A 8 -3.94 18.89 -2.55
CA MET A 8 -3.89 17.99 -1.40
C MET A 8 -4.99 16.92 -1.45
N MET A 9 -6.23 17.31 -1.78
CA MET A 9 -7.36 16.41 -1.95
C MET A 9 -7.12 15.41 -3.08
N ARG A 10 -6.61 15.87 -4.23
CA ARG A 10 -6.33 15.01 -5.37
C ARG A 10 -5.19 14.03 -5.10
N TYR A 11 -4.15 14.45 -4.37
CA TYR A 11 -3.07 13.55 -3.98
C TYR A 11 -3.50 12.55 -2.93
N THR A 12 -4.24 12.97 -1.90
CA THR A 12 -4.67 12.07 -0.82
C THR A 12 -5.74 11.09 -1.30
N LEU A 13 -6.79 11.57 -1.96
CA LEU A 13 -7.85 10.72 -2.52
C LEU A 13 -7.37 9.91 -3.73
N GLY A 14 -6.49 10.48 -4.56
CA GLY A 14 -5.89 9.79 -5.70
C GLY A 14 -4.98 8.65 -5.26
N LEU A 15 -4.10 8.90 -4.28
CA LEU A 15 -3.23 7.86 -3.70
C LEU A 15 -4.07 6.76 -3.05
N TRP A 16 -5.14 7.12 -2.34
CA TRP A 16 -6.08 6.16 -1.78
C TRP A 16 -6.77 5.31 -2.85
N GLY A 17 -7.21 5.94 -3.95
CA GLY A 17 -7.76 5.26 -5.12
C GLY A 17 -6.76 4.28 -5.73
N CYS A 18 -5.50 4.67 -5.87
CA CYS A 18 -4.44 3.81 -6.37
C CYS A 18 -4.17 2.62 -5.45
N ILE A 19 -4.05 2.84 -4.13
CA ILE A 19 -3.81 1.78 -3.14
C ILE A 19 -4.98 0.78 -3.12
N SER A 20 -6.21 1.29 -3.08
CA SER A 20 -7.41 0.44 -3.08
C SER A 20 -7.59 -0.32 -4.40
N GLY A 21 -7.31 0.32 -5.54
CA GLY A 21 -7.30 -0.32 -6.86
C GLY A 21 -6.26 -1.43 -6.97
N TYR A 22 -5.05 -1.18 -6.45
CA TYR A 22 -4.00 -2.19 -6.37
C TYR A 22 -4.41 -3.38 -5.49
N CYS A 23 -4.94 -3.13 -4.30
CA CYS A 23 -5.40 -4.20 -3.41
C CYS A 23 -6.50 -5.05 -4.06
N LYS A 24 -7.44 -4.44 -4.80
CA LYS A 24 -8.46 -5.17 -5.58
C LYS A 24 -7.86 -6.00 -6.71
N TRP A 25 -6.86 -5.47 -7.40
CA TRP A 25 -6.15 -6.21 -8.43
C TRP A 25 -5.39 -7.40 -7.82
N ALA A 26 -4.68 -7.20 -6.71
CA ALA A 26 -3.99 -8.27 -5.99
C ALA A 26 -4.98 -9.35 -5.50
N GLU A 27 -6.16 -8.94 -5.06
CA GLU A 27 -7.24 -9.86 -4.67
C GLU A 27 -7.77 -10.69 -5.84
N SER A 28 -7.94 -10.06 -7.01
CA SER A 28 -8.36 -10.73 -8.25
C SER A 28 -7.33 -11.76 -8.74
N GLN A 29 -6.03 -11.47 -8.60
CA GLN A 29 -4.96 -12.37 -9.05
C GLN A 29 -4.62 -13.49 -8.05
N ALA A 30 -4.87 -13.27 -6.75
CA ALA A 30 -4.51 -14.24 -5.72
C ALA A 30 -5.41 -15.50 -5.78
N LYS A 31 -4.81 -16.64 -6.16
CA LYS A 31 -5.49 -17.96 -6.16
C LYS A 31 -5.62 -18.53 -4.74
N ASN A 32 -4.60 -18.30 -3.90
CA ASN A 32 -4.54 -18.72 -2.51
C ASN A 32 -4.47 -17.54 -1.55
N ASP A 33 -4.84 -17.77 -0.28
CA ASP A 33 -4.82 -16.70 0.73
C ASP A 33 -3.38 -16.21 1.00
N LYS A 34 -2.39 -17.09 0.90
CA LYS A 34 -0.96 -16.71 0.99
C LYS A 34 -0.49 -15.87 -0.19
N ASP A 35 -0.98 -16.14 -1.41
CA ASP A 35 -0.64 -15.33 -2.58
C ASP A 35 -1.14 -13.90 -2.42
N LEU A 36 -2.28 -13.70 -1.76
CA LEU A 36 -2.82 -12.37 -1.47
C LEU A 36 -1.87 -11.55 -0.59
N LEU A 37 -1.25 -12.17 0.40
CA LEU A 37 -0.27 -11.49 1.26
C LEU A 37 0.98 -11.12 0.47
N VAL A 38 1.48 -12.02 -0.38
CA VAL A 38 2.67 -11.77 -1.20
C VAL A 38 2.41 -10.69 -2.24
N LEU A 39 1.30 -10.78 -2.97
CA LEU A 39 0.89 -9.79 -3.97
C LEU A 39 0.56 -8.45 -3.31
N GLY A 40 -0.15 -8.47 -2.20
CA GLY A 40 -0.53 -7.25 -1.49
C GLY A 40 0.66 -6.53 -0.85
N ILE A 41 1.51 -7.24 -0.10
CA ILE A 41 2.60 -6.65 0.68
C ILE A 41 3.89 -6.52 -0.14
N GLY A 42 4.03 -7.29 -1.22
CA GLY A 42 5.21 -7.29 -2.09
C GLY A 42 5.71 -5.89 -2.51
N PRO A 43 4.84 -4.98 -2.97
CA PRO A 43 5.25 -3.61 -3.29
C PRO A 43 5.86 -2.85 -2.12
N VAL A 44 5.40 -3.08 -0.89
CA VAL A 44 5.96 -2.45 0.31
C VAL A 44 7.39 -2.92 0.55
N PHE A 45 7.67 -4.20 0.33
CA PHE A 45 9.04 -4.75 0.40
C PHE A 45 9.94 -4.18 -0.69
N VAL A 46 9.46 -4.13 -1.95
CA VAL A 46 10.23 -3.54 -3.06
C VAL A 46 10.53 -2.07 -2.80
N LEU A 47 9.55 -1.33 -2.30
CA LEU A 47 9.71 0.08 -1.95
C LEU A 47 10.66 0.27 -0.77
N GLY A 48 10.62 -0.61 0.24
CA GLY A 48 11.57 -0.64 1.34
C GLY A 48 13.01 -0.90 0.87
N LEU A 49 13.22 -1.85 -0.04
CA LEU A 49 14.53 -2.14 -0.63
C LEU A 49 15.06 -0.97 -1.46
N LEU A 50 14.19 -0.32 -2.24
CA LEU A 50 14.53 0.87 -3.01
C LEU A 50 14.97 2.01 -2.07
N LEU A 51 14.22 2.24 -0.99
CA LEU A 51 14.56 3.25 0.02
C LEU A 51 15.86 2.93 0.75
N TRP A 52 16.14 1.64 0.99
CA TRP A 52 17.38 1.18 1.59
C TRP A 52 18.60 1.46 0.69
N SER A 53 18.42 1.38 -0.64
CA SER A 53 19.48 1.68 -1.60
C SER A 53 19.81 3.17 -1.72
N LEU A 54 18.93 4.06 -1.23
CA LEU A 54 19.12 5.50 -1.31
C LEU A 54 20.05 6.03 -0.20
N PRO A 55 20.78 7.13 -0.45
CA PRO A 55 21.56 7.80 0.58
C PRO A 55 20.68 8.16 1.78
N GLY A 56 21.17 7.90 3.00
CA GLY A 56 20.36 8.00 4.22
C GLY A 56 19.74 9.38 4.50
N TRP A 57 20.28 10.46 3.92
CA TRP A 57 19.72 11.81 4.06
C TRP A 57 18.46 12.03 3.20
N ILE A 58 18.29 11.26 2.12
CA ILE A 58 17.13 11.28 1.24
C ILE A 58 16.19 10.13 1.60
N GLY A 59 16.74 8.94 1.86
CA GLY A 59 15.97 7.74 2.17
C GLY A 59 15.13 7.87 3.44
N LYS A 60 15.69 8.44 4.53
CA LYS A 60 14.97 8.59 5.82
C LYS A 60 13.71 9.46 5.75
N PRO A 61 13.75 10.71 5.23
CA PRO A 61 12.54 11.54 5.15
C PRO A 61 11.49 10.94 4.20
N ILE A 62 11.92 10.36 3.08
CA ILE A 62 11.02 9.72 2.13
C ILE A 62 10.36 8.48 2.76
N ALA A 63 11.14 7.64 3.46
CA ALA A 63 10.61 6.49 4.19
C ALA A 63 9.59 6.89 5.26
N PHE A 64 9.82 8.00 5.96
CA PHE A 64 8.86 8.51 6.95
C PHE A 64 7.52 8.88 6.30
N ILE A 65 7.54 9.60 5.17
CA ILE A 65 6.32 9.99 4.45
C ILE A 65 5.59 8.75 3.88
N LEU A 66 6.34 7.79 3.33
CA LEU A 66 5.77 6.57 2.74
C LEU A 66 5.33 5.53 3.77
N SER A 67 5.70 5.68 5.04
CA SER A 67 5.32 4.72 6.08
C SER A 67 3.81 4.67 6.31
N LEU A 68 3.12 5.82 6.27
CA LEU A 68 1.67 5.94 6.42
C LEU A 68 0.89 5.19 5.31
N PRO A 69 1.11 5.46 4.00
CA PRO A 69 0.43 4.73 2.95
C PRO A 69 0.83 3.25 2.91
N ALA A 70 2.07 2.90 3.25
CA ALA A 70 2.50 1.50 3.34
C ALA A 70 1.78 0.73 4.46
N LEU A 71 1.63 1.34 5.64
CA LEU A 71 0.85 0.78 6.75
C LEU A 71 -0.62 0.62 6.37
N TYR A 72 -1.20 1.62 5.71
CA TYR A 72 -2.58 1.56 5.26
C TYR A 72 -2.80 0.42 4.24
N LEU A 73 -1.87 0.24 3.30
CA LEU A 73 -1.89 -0.87 2.35
C LEU A 73 -1.81 -2.22 3.08
N ALA A 74 -0.86 -2.37 4.01
CA ALA A 74 -0.72 -3.59 4.80
C ALA A 74 -2.01 -3.92 5.58
N PHE A 75 -2.66 -2.91 6.17
CA PHE A 75 -3.95 -3.06 6.84
C PHE A 75 -5.05 -3.56 5.89
N LEU A 76 -5.18 -2.98 4.70
CA LEU A 76 -6.17 -3.41 3.71
C LEU A 76 -5.95 -4.86 3.28
N VAL A 77 -4.70 -5.25 3.05
CA VAL A 77 -4.34 -6.61 2.63
C VAL A 77 -4.63 -7.61 3.76
N LEU A 78 -4.26 -7.28 5.00
CA LEU A 78 -4.57 -8.12 6.17
C LEU A 78 -6.07 -8.27 6.40
N ARG A 79 -6.84 -7.17 6.22
CA ARG A 79 -8.29 -7.20 6.28
C ARG A 79 -8.88 -8.12 5.22
N ALA A 80 -8.44 -8.00 3.97
CA ALA A 80 -8.90 -8.85 2.86
C ALA A 80 -8.55 -10.33 3.12
N TYR A 81 -7.33 -10.60 3.59
CA TYR A 81 -6.88 -11.93 4.00
C TYR A 81 -7.76 -12.53 5.12
N SER A 82 -8.04 -11.75 6.17
CA SER A 82 -8.88 -12.20 7.29
C SER A 82 -10.30 -12.51 6.84
N VAL A 83 -10.90 -11.68 5.99
CA VAL A 83 -12.25 -11.91 5.46
C VAL A 83 -12.29 -13.18 4.60
N ARG A 84 -11.29 -13.39 3.74
CA ARG A 84 -11.21 -14.55 2.85
C ARG A 84 -10.99 -15.85 3.61
N THR A 85 -10.12 -15.82 4.62
CA THR A 85 -9.86 -16.96 5.51
C THR A 85 -11.08 -17.28 6.39
N GLY A 86 -11.75 -16.25 6.92
CA GLY A 86 -12.95 -16.40 7.75
C GLY A 86 -14.16 -16.94 6.99
N LYS A 87 -14.26 -16.71 5.67
CA LYS A 87 -15.29 -17.30 4.80
C LYS A 87 -15.01 -18.75 4.39
N ARG A 88 -13.76 -19.23 4.54
CA ARG A 88 -13.34 -20.60 4.19
C ARG A 88 -13.40 -21.57 5.38
N LYS A 89 -13.50 -21.06 6.61
CA LYS A 89 -13.79 -21.85 7.81
C LYS A 89 -15.29 -21.99 8.00
#